data_AF-R0KNJ3-F1
#
_entry.id   AF-R0KNJ3-F1
#
_cell.length_a   1.000
_cell.length_b   1.000
_cell.length_c   1.000
_cell.angle_alpha   90.00
_cell.angle_beta   90.00
_cell.angle_gamma   90.00
#
_symmetry.space_group_name_H-M   'P 1'
#
loop_
_entity.id
_entity.type
_entity.pdbx_description
1 polymer ?
#
loop_
_entity_poly.entity_id
_entity_poly.type
_entity_poly.pdbx_seq_one_letter_code
_entity_poly.pdbx_strand_id
1 'polypeptide(L)'
;MCSGSASRSIPKGIVLCNKEYSVSLGDLPDIKIFLIIISDKPKSVSSTEGMILTQNSSFFYKDRLNRIDDKIKLCIESIKTKDYSSLFRMIIRDSNELHSMMFETYPPIRYITDKGYKIMTLIHKFNKNENLIAYSFDAGPNPFLFTLKENVNDLRELLKDYELQECN
;
A
#
# COMPACT_ATOMS: atom_id res chain seq x y z
N MET A 1 -22.84 5.14 -8.99
CA MET A 1 -21.43 5.57 -9.17
C MET A 1 -20.57 4.33 -9.31
N CYS A 2 -19.79 4.21 -10.38
CA CYS A 2 -18.81 3.12 -10.51
C CYS A 2 -17.52 3.49 -9.78
N SER A 3 -16.85 2.52 -9.15
CA SER A 3 -15.53 2.72 -8.52
C SER A 3 -14.42 2.57 -9.55
N GLY A 4 -13.52 3.55 -9.65
CA GLY A 4 -12.37 3.49 -10.56
C GLY A 4 -11.41 2.34 -10.26
N SER A 5 -11.36 1.83 -9.02
CA SER A 5 -10.53 0.67 -8.68
C SER A 5 -11.14 -0.67 -9.09
N ALA A 6 -12.44 -0.74 -9.36
CA ALA A 6 -13.14 -2.00 -9.64
C ALA A 6 -12.67 -2.68 -10.92
N SER A 7 -12.17 -1.92 -11.91
CA SER A 7 -11.59 -2.47 -13.14
C SER A 7 -10.41 -3.41 -12.88
N ARG A 8 -9.65 -3.17 -11.80
CA ARG A 8 -8.50 -4.00 -11.42
C ARG A 8 -8.87 -5.34 -10.81
N SER A 9 -10.12 -5.51 -10.36
CA SER A 9 -10.60 -6.76 -9.79
C SER A 9 -11.10 -7.75 -10.85
N ILE A 10 -11.12 -7.36 -12.13
CA ILE A 10 -11.57 -8.24 -13.23
C ILE A 10 -10.44 -9.19 -13.67
N PRO A 11 -9.22 -8.72 -14.00
CA PRO A 11 -8.11 -9.62 -14.29
C PRO A 11 -7.57 -10.25 -13.00
N LYS A 12 -6.98 -11.44 -13.10
CA LYS A 12 -6.33 -12.14 -11.97
C LYS A 12 -4.88 -11.70 -11.79
N GLY A 13 -4.35 -11.98 -10.60
CA GLY A 13 -2.94 -11.77 -10.28
C GLY A 13 -2.59 -10.31 -10.03
N ILE A 14 -1.39 -9.92 -10.41
CA ILE A 14 -0.95 -8.53 -10.36
C ILE A 14 -1.53 -7.78 -11.54
N VAL A 15 -2.20 -6.65 -11.30
CA VAL A 15 -2.92 -5.91 -12.34
C VAL A 15 -2.39 -4.50 -12.48
N LEU A 16 -1.99 -4.14 -13.70
CA LEU A 16 -1.70 -2.76 -14.09
C LEU A 16 -2.98 -2.09 -14.58
N CYS A 17 -3.28 -0.90 -14.06
CA CYS A 17 -4.37 -0.05 -14.54
C CYS A 17 -3.80 1.26 -15.11
N ASN A 18 -3.99 1.50 -16.41
CA ASN A 18 -3.35 2.60 -17.13
C ASN A 18 -4.34 3.70 -17.57
N LYS A 19 -5.24 4.11 -16.66
CA LYS A 19 -6.37 5.05 -16.87
C LYS A 19 -7.44 4.57 -17.85
N GLU A 20 -7.07 3.87 -18.92
CA GLU A 20 -7.98 3.40 -19.96
C GLU A 20 -8.43 1.95 -19.75
N TYR A 21 -7.51 1.07 -19.38
CA TYR A 21 -7.79 -0.36 -19.19
C TYR A 21 -7.04 -0.95 -18.00
N SER A 22 -7.36 -2.19 -17.67
CA SER A 22 -6.68 -3.00 -16.65
C SER A 22 -6.20 -4.31 -17.26
N VAL A 23 -4.93 -4.62 -17.08
CA VAL A 23 -4.27 -5.79 -17.67
C VAL A 23 -3.49 -6.56 -16.61
N SER A 24 -3.59 -7.88 -16.64
CA SER A 24 -2.79 -8.75 -15.76
C SER A 24 -1.32 -8.73 -16.19
N LEU A 25 -0.43 -8.62 -15.21
CA LEU A 25 1.01 -8.78 -15.35
C LEU A 25 1.49 -10.20 -14.96
N GLY A 26 0.55 -11.09 -14.63
CA GLY A 26 0.82 -12.44 -14.13
C GLY A 26 0.71 -12.54 -12.59
N ASP A 27 1.02 -13.72 -12.07
CA ASP A 27 0.92 -14.03 -10.65
C ASP A 27 2.27 -13.90 -9.93
N LEU A 28 2.21 -13.59 -8.64
CA LEU A 28 3.36 -13.64 -7.72
C LEU A 28 3.07 -14.62 -6.60
N PRO A 29 3.09 -15.94 -6.89
CA PRO A 29 2.64 -16.95 -5.94
C PRO A 29 3.49 -16.97 -4.66
N ASP A 30 4.72 -16.45 -4.69
CA ASP A 30 5.65 -16.42 -3.56
C ASP A 30 5.36 -15.30 -2.57
N ILE A 31 4.60 -14.29 -2.98
CA ILE A 31 4.16 -13.22 -2.08
C ILE A 31 2.88 -13.65 -1.36
N LYS A 32 2.88 -13.46 -0.04
CA LYS A 32 1.72 -13.58 0.83
C LYS A 32 1.27 -12.21 1.29
N ILE A 33 -0.04 -12.01 1.32
CA ILE A 33 -0.68 -10.75 1.71
C ILE A 33 -1.51 -11.00 2.97
N PHE A 34 -1.35 -10.14 3.96
CA PHE A 34 -2.12 -10.18 5.20
C PHE A 34 -2.79 -8.84 5.46
N LEU A 35 -3.93 -8.85 6.14
CA LEU A 35 -4.62 -7.66 6.65
C LEU A 35 -4.59 -7.68 8.18
N ILE A 36 -4.31 -6.53 8.79
CA ILE A 36 -4.56 -6.31 10.23
C ILE A 36 -5.75 -5.37 10.38
N ILE A 37 -6.77 -5.83 11.11
CA ILE A 37 -7.92 -4.98 11.46
C ILE A 37 -7.58 -4.18 12.72
N ILE A 38 -7.19 -2.92 12.54
CA ILE A 38 -6.92 -1.98 13.63
C ILE A 38 -8.22 -1.32 14.12
N SER A 39 -9.11 -0.99 13.18
CA SER A 39 -10.39 -0.35 13.45
C SER A 39 -11.35 -0.59 12.29
N ASP A 40 -12.61 -0.85 12.63
CA ASP A 40 -13.76 -0.95 11.74
C ASP A 40 -14.61 0.34 11.71
N LYS A 41 -14.26 1.33 12.55
CA LYS A 41 -14.95 2.61 12.60
C LYS A 41 -14.96 3.29 11.23
N PRO A 42 -16.06 3.99 10.89
CA PRO A 42 -16.15 4.77 9.67
C PRO A 42 -14.99 5.77 9.58
N LYS A 43 -14.40 5.87 8.39
CA LYS A 43 -13.43 6.92 8.07
C LYS A 43 -14.09 8.29 8.21
N SER A 44 -13.36 9.25 8.78
CA SER A 44 -13.84 10.62 8.98
C SER A 44 -14.04 11.38 7.66
N VAL A 45 -13.22 11.08 6.66
CA VAL A 45 -13.31 11.63 5.31
C VAL A 45 -13.47 10.48 4.33
N SER A 46 -14.40 10.59 3.38
CA SER A 46 -14.55 9.54 2.38
C SER A 46 -13.35 9.49 1.42
N SER A 47 -13.12 8.38 0.72
CA SER A 47 -12.01 8.30 -0.24
C SER A 47 -12.19 9.27 -1.40
N THR A 48 -13.42 9.40 -1.92
CA THR A 48 -13.74 10.33 -3.01
C THR A 48 -13.51 11.78 -2.59
N GLU A 49 -14.05 12.17 -1.43
CA GLU A 49 -13.85 13.51 -0.87
C GLU A 49 -12.37 13.79 -0.60
N GLY A 50 -11.67 12.85 0.03
CA GLY A 50 -10.26 13.00 0.34
C GLY A 50 -9.39 13.14 -0.91
N MET A 51 -9.69 12.40 -1.97
CA MET A 51 -9.01 12.53 -3.27
C MET A 51 -9.22 13.91 -3.88
N ILE A 52 -10.45 14.44 -3.87
CA ILE A 52 -10.78 15.77 -4.41
C ILE A 52 -10.06 16.86 -3.59
N LEU A 53 -10.11 16.78 -2.26
CA LEU A 53 -9.42 17.72 -1.38
C LEU A 53 -7.91 17.70 -1.61
N THR A 54 -7.31 16.50 -1.69
CA THR A 54 -5.88 16.34 -1.95
C THR A 54 -5.50 16.93 -3.30
N GLN A 55 -6.26 16.62 -4.36
CA GLN A 55 -6.01 17.15 -5.70
C GLN A 55 -6.03 18.69 -5.74
N ASN A 56 -6.96 19.31 -4.99
CA ASN A 56 -7.17 20.76 -5.03
C ASN A 56 -6.23 21.55 -4.12
N SER A 57 -5.72 20.94 -3.04
CA SER A 57 -4.99 21.68 -2.00
C SER A 57 -3.58 21.18 -1.71
N SER A 58 -3.22 19.95 -2.10
CA SER A 58 -1.88 19.41 -1.83
C SER A 58 -0.88 19.80 -2.92
N PHE A 59 0.23 20.45 -2.54
CA PHE A 59 1.33 20.71 -3.47
C PHE A 59 2.02 19.41 -3.91
N PHE A 60 2.17 18.44 -2.99
CA PHE A 60 2.81 17.15 -3.25
C PHE A 60 2.05 16.29 -4.27
N TYR A 61 0.75 16.53 -4.46
CA TYR A 61 -0.04 15.83 -5.47
C TYR A 61 0.51 16.05 -6.88
N LYS A 62 0.90 17.28 -7.24
CA LYS A 62 1.47 17.59 -8.56
C LYS A 62 2.81 16.89 -8.77
N ASP A 63 3.67 16.88 -7.76
CA ASP A 63 4.98 16.21 -7.80
C ASP A 63 4.86 14.69 -7.92
N ARG A 64 3.80 14.10 -7.33
CA ARG A 64 3.51 12.68 -7.52
C ARG A 64 3.10 12.38 -8.97
N LEU A 65 2.22 13.19 -9.56
CA LEU A 65 1.78 12.98 -10.94
C LEU A 65 2.95 12.97 -11.92
N ASN A 66 3.95 13.82 -11.71
CA ASN A 66 5.13 13.89 -12.56
C ASN A 66 6.05 12.65 -12.48
N ARG A 67 5.94 11.85 -11.41
CA ARG A 67 6.85 10.72 -11.14
C ARG A 67 6.16 9.36 -11.16
N ILE A 68 4.82 9.32 -11.25
CA ILE A 68 4.06 8.07 -11.09
C ILE A 68 4.39 7.04 -12.16
N ASP A 69 4.62 7.48 -13.40
CA ASP A 69 4.94 6.57 -14.50
C ASP A 69 6.29 5.87 -14.30
N ASP A 70 7.29 6.58 -13.75
CA ASP A 70 8.58 5.98 -13.44
C ASP A 70 8.50 5.02 -12.26
N LYS A 71 7.68 5.33 -11.24
CA LYS A 71 7.39 4.40 -10.15
C LYS A 71 6.73 3.12 -10.65
N ILE A 72 5.77 3.24 -11.57
CA ILE A 72 5.11 2.10 -12.21
C ILE A 72 6.14 1.24 -12.96
N LYS A 73 7.03 1.85 -13.75
CA LYS A 73 8.10 1.13 -14.46
C LYS A 73 9.00 0.36 -13.49
N LEU A 74 9.43 1.00 -12.41
CA LEU A 74 10.28 0.36 -11.38
C LEU A 74 9.58 -0.83 -10.70
N CYS A 75 8.28 -0.70 -10.40
CA CYS A 75 7.49 -1.82 -9.87
C CYS A 75 7.42 -2.97 -10.88
N ILE A 76 7.11 -2.67 -12.15
CA ILE A 76 7.02 -3.67 -13.22
C ILE A 76 8.38 -4.38 -13.40
N GLU A 77 9.48 -3.64 -13.39
CA GLU A 77 10.82 -4.19 -13.48
C GLU A 77 11.12 -5.12 -12.30
N SER A 78 10.87 -4.66 -11.07
CA SER A 78 11.09 -5.45 -9.85
C SER A 78 10.28 -6.75 -9.85
N ILE A 79 9.04 -6.71 -10.37
CA ILE A 79 8.20 -7.90 -10.54
C ILE A 79 8.82 -8.86 -11.56
N LYS A 80 9.26 -8.36 -12.72
CA LYS A 80 9.86 -9.18 -13.79
C LYS A 80 11.17 -9.83 -13.37
N THR A 81 12.00 -9.11 -12.62
CA THR A 81 13.31 -9.59 -12.14
C THR A 81 13.23 -10.35 -10.82
N LYS A 82 12.04 -10.44 -10.20
CA LYS A 82 11.81 -10.98 -8.85
C LYS A 82 12.66 -10.30 -7.78
N ASP A 83 12.96 -9.02 -7.95
CA ASP A 83 13.59 -8.19 -6.92
C ASP A 83 12.55 -7.75 -5.88
N TYR A 84 12.23 -8.67 -4.97
CA TYR A 84 11.22 -8.45 -3.93
C TYR A 84 11.60 -7.36 -2.94
N SER A 85 12.89 -7.19 -2.63
CA SER A 85 13.35 -6.15 -1.72
C SER A 85 13.08 -4.76 -2.32
N SER A 86 13.38 -4.56 -3.61
CA SER A 86 13.04 -3.31 -4.31
C SER A 86 11.53 -3.12 -4.43
N LEU A 87 10.78 -4.18 -4.74
CA LEU A 87 9.31 -4.12 -4.79
C LEU A 87 8.70 -3.72 -3.43
N PHE A 88 9.13 -4.33 -2.34
CA PHE A 88 8.63 -4.05 -0.98
C PHE A 88 8.99 -2.63 -0.53
N ARG A 89 10.22 -2.18 -0.84
CA ARG A 89 10.60 -0.78 -0.66
C ARG A 89 9.67 0.17 -1.44
N MET A 90 9.30 -0.17 -2.67
CA MET A 90 8.39 0.63 -3.48
C MET A 90 6.98 0.67 -2.91
N ILE A 91 6.45 -0.46 -2.44
CA ILE A 91 5.14 -0.55 -1.76
C ILE A 91 5.11 0.37 -0.53
N ILE A 92 6.10 0.25 0.37
CA ILE A 92 6.21 1.08 1.57
C ILE A 92 6.26 2.57 1.19
N ARG A 93 7.12 2.94 0.24
CA ARG A 93 7.31 4.34 -0.16
C ARG A 93 6.07 4.91 -0.84
N ASP A 94 5.35 4.12 -1.64
CA ASP A 94 4.12 4.58 -2.27
C ASP A 94 3.02 4.83 -1.25
N SER A 95 2.85 3.92 -0.28
CA SER A 95 1.94 4.10 0.85
C SER A 95 2.30 5.35 1.65
N ASN A 96 3.57 5.53 2.01
CA ASN A 96 3.98 6.71 2.79
C ASN A 96 3.75 8.01 2.01
N GLU A 97 4.08 8.04 0.71
CA GLU A 97 3.84 9.22 -0.14
C GLU A 97 2.35 9.55 -0.24
N LEU A 98 1.49 8.53 -0.38
CA LEU A 98 0.03 8.70 -0.37
C LEU A 98 -0.45 9.43 0.90
N HIS A 99 -0.06 8.92 2.07
CA HIS A 99 -0.48 9.52 3.34
C HIS A 99 0.21 10.86 3.64
N SER A 100 1.41 11.11 3.10
CA SER A 100 2.05 12.43 3.19
C SER A 100 1.28 13.52 2.43
N MET A 101 0.79 13.23 1.22
CA MET A 101 -0.06 14.19 0.49
C MET A 101 -1.38 14.44 1.23
N MET A 102 -1.98 13.39 1.78
CA MET A 102 -3.22 13.50 2.57
C MET A 102 -3.02 14.33 3.84
N PHE A 103 -1.85 14.19 4.49
CA PHE A 103 -1.52 14.97 5.67
C PHE A 103 -1.25 16.45 5.35
N GLU A 104 -0.68 16.74 4.18
CA GLU A 104 -0.42 18.11 3.71
C GLU A 104 -1.65 18.81 3.10
N THR A 105 -2.65 18.06 2.67
CA THR A 105 -3.98 18.56 2.23
C THR A 105 -4.59 19.52 3.27
N TYR A 106 -5.41 20.49 2.83
CA TYR A 106 -6.10 21.41 3.74
C TYR A 106 -7.63 21.37 3.58
N PRO A 107 -8.41 21.01 4.64
CA PRO A 107 -7.96 20.57 5.95
C PRO A 107 -7.23 19.21 5.90
N PRO A 108 -6.32 18.93 6.85
CA PRO A 108 -5.49 17.72 6.82
C PRO A 108 -6.32 16.45 7.00
N ILE A 109 -5.96 15.42 6.23
CA ILE A 109 -6.60 14.12 6.25
C ILE A 109 -5.64 13.12 6.88
N ARG A 110 -6.10 12.41 7.92
CA ARG A 110 -5.31 11.38 8.61
C ARG A 110 -6.12 10.09 8.71
N TYR A 111 -5.68 9.05 8.02
CA TYR A 111 -6.25 7.70 8.13
C TYR A 111 -5.42 6.78 9.05
N ILE A 112 -4.10 6.96 9.10
CA ILE A 112 -3.22 6.12 9.92
C ILE A 112 -3.32 6.55 11.39
N THR A 113 -3.72 5.59 12.22
CA THR A 113 -3.81 5.76 13.68
C THR A 113 -2.45 5.49 14.34
N ASP A 114 -2.33 5.80 15.63
CA ASP A 114 -1.10 5.53 16.39
C ASP A 114 -0.73 4.04 16.41
N LYS A 115 -1.72 3.14 16.36
CA LYS A 115 -1.48 1.69 16.19
C LYS A 115 -0.86 1.37 14.83
N GLY A 116 -1.32 2.02 13.77
CA GLY A 116 -0.73 1.89 12.43
C GLY A 116 0.74 2.32 12.41
N TYR A 117 1.06 3.48 13.00
CA TYR A 117 2.45 3.94 13.12
C TYR A 117 3.34 3.02 13.97
N LYS A 118 2.78 2.37 15.01
CA LYS A 118 3.50 1.35 15.78
C LYS A 118 3.87 0.14 14.91
N ILE A 119 2.94 -0.37 14.09
CA ILE A 119 3.21 -1.46 13.14
C ILE A 119 4.29 -1.07 12.15
N MET A 120 4.20 0.13 11.55
CA MET A 120 5.24 0.64 10.65
C MET A 120 6.62 0.64 11.31
N THR A 121 6.70 1.10 12.56
CA THR A 121 7.95 1.13 13.34
C THR A 121 8.52 -0.27 13.59
N LEU A 122 7.66 -1.24 13.92
CA LEU A 122 8.07 -2.64 14.12
C LEU A 122 8.62 -3.24 12.82
N ILE A 123 7.94 -3.02 11.69
CA ILE A 123 8.38 -3.52 10.38
C ILE A 123 9.72 -2.90 9.97
N HIS A 124 9.91 -1.59 10.12
CA HIS A 124 11.19 -0.95 9.82
C HIS A 124 12.33 -1.48 10.69
N LYS A 125 12.08 -1.71 11.99
CA LYS A 125 13.07 -2.32 12.89
C LYS A 125 13.42 -3.76 12.50
N PHE A 126 12.44 -4.53 12.02
CA PHE A 126 12.64 -5.91 11.58
C PHE A 126 13.46 -5.97 10.29
N ASN A 127 13.07 -5.19 9.27
CA ASN A 127 13.72 -5.18 7.96
C ASN A 127 15.22 -4.80 8.04
N LYS A 128 15.62 -3.91 8.96
CA LYS A 128 17.00 -3.40 9.06
C LYS A 128 17.52 -2.90 7.71
N ASN A 129 18.36 -3.69 7.02
CA ASN A 129 18.99 -3.36 5.74
C ASN A 129 18.30 -4.03 4.53
N GLU A 130 17.37 -4.96 4.75
CA GLU A 130 16.70 -5.73 3.71
C GLU A 130 15.18 -5.66 3.88
N ASN A 131 14.45 -5.31 2.81
CA ASN A 131 13.00 -5.18 2.91
C ASN A 131 12.36 -6.56 2.75
N LEU A 132 12.14 -7.25 3.88
CA LEU A 132 11.51 -8.59 3.92
C LEU A 132 10.00 -8.53 4.13
N ILE A 133 9.52 -7.47 4.77
CA ILE A 133 8.10 -7.20 5.01
C ILE A 133 7.78 -5.79 4.50
N ALA A 134 6.79 -5.68 3.64
CA ALA A 134 6.20 -4.39 3.24
C ALA A 134 4.86 -4.16 3.91
N TYR A 135 4.53 -2.89 4.12
CA TYR A 135 3.19 -2.46 4.51
C TYR A 135 2.63 -1.48 3.48
N SER A 136 1.31 -1.48 3.33
CA SER A 136 0.58 -0.47 2.58
C SER A 136 -0.73 -0.12 3.29
N PHE A 137 -1.08 1.16 3.30
CA PHE A 137 -2.33 1.66 3.85
C PHE A 137 -3.11 2.37 2.74
N ASP A 138 -4.37 1.98 2.56
CA ASP A 138 -5.31 2.69 1.70
C ASP A 138 -5.95 3.89 2.45
N ALA A 139 -7.13 4.32 2.03
CA ALA A 139 -7.94 5.33 2.73
C ALA A 139 -8.61 4.76 4.00
N GLY A 140 -7.80 4.25 4.94
CA GLY A 140 -8.25 3.65 6.18
C GLY A 140 -7.11 3.28 7.14
N PRO A 141 -7.45 2.85 8.37
CA PRO A 141 -6.47 2.58 9.42
C PRO A 141 -5.80 1.21 9.31
N ASN A 142 -6.33 0.30 8.48
CA ASN A 142 -5.92 -1.10 8.44
C ASN A 142 -4.79 -1.29 7.41
N PRO A 143 -3.60 -1.79 7.81
CA PRO A 143 -2.53 -2.08 6.87
C PRO A 143 -2.74 -3.42 6.18
N PHE A 144 -2.42 -3.44 4.89
CA PHE A 144 -2.02 -4.67 4.20
C PHE A 144 -0.53 -4.88 4.37
N LEU A 145 -0.12 -6.12 4.63
CA LEU A 145 1.25 -6.54 4.80
C LEU A 145 1.62 -7.52 3.69
N PHE A 146 2.80 -7.34 3.12
CA PHE A 146 3.32 -8.14 2.02
C PHE A 146 4.62 -8.78 2.47
N THR A 147 4.77 -10.08 2.30
CA THR A 147 6.02 -10.78 2.61
C THR A 147 6.15 -12.02 1.74
N LEU A 148 7.32 -12.65 1.71
CA LEU A 148 7.52 -13.92 1.03
C LEU A 148 7.07 -15.09 1.91
N LYS A 149 6.69 -16.21 1.30
CA LYS A 149 6.23 -17.42 2.02
C LYS A 149 7.17 -17.84 3.15
N GLU A 150 8.47 -17.79 2.91
CA GLU A 150 9.51 -18.15 3.88
C GLU A 150 9.52 -17.25 5.13
N ASN A 151 9.09 -15.99 5.00
CA ASN A 151 9.12 -14.98 6.05
C ASN A 151 7.79 -14.88 6.83
N VAL A 152 6.79 -15.70 6.50
CA VAL A 152 5.46 -15.65 7.13
C VAL A 152 5.54 -15.94 8.64
N ASN A 153 6.40 -16.85 9.07
CA ASN A 153 6.57 -17.16 10.49
C ASN A 153 7.18 -15.98 11.25
N ASP A 154 8.18 -15.32 10.67
CA ASP A 154 8.78 -14.13 11.27
C ASP A 154 7.78 -12.98 11.36
N LEU A 155 6.95 -12.79 10.33
CA LEU A 155 5.84 -11.82 10.36
C LEU A 155 4.87 -12.09 11.52
N ARG A 156 4.47 -13.36 11.70
CA ARG A 156 3.55 -13.76 12.78
C ARG A 156 4.16 -13.55 14.16
N GLU A 157 5.44 -13.85 14.35
CA GLU A 157 6.12 -13.60 15.63
C GLU A 157 6.28 -12.10 15.89
N LEU A 158 6.69 -11.32 14.88
CA LEU A 158 6.86 -9.87 14.98
C LEU A 158 5.56 -9.15 15.39
N LEU A 159 4.43 -9.61 14.86
CA LEU A 159 3.12 -8.99 15.06
C LEU A 159 2.15 -9.89 15.84
N LYS A 160 2.67 -10.71 16.77
CA LYS A 160 1.87 -11.66 17.56
C LYS A 160 0.73 -11.05 18.38
N ASP A 161 0.84 -9.76 18.69
CA ASP A 161 -0.21 -9.00 19.40
C ASP A 161 -1.35 -8.54 18.47
N TYR A 162 -1.27 -8.86 17.17
CA TYR A 162 -2.26 -8.51 16.16
C TYR A 162 -2.81 -9.76 15.47
N GLU A 163 -4.10 -9.73 15.14
CA GLU A 163 -4.72 -10.75 14.31
C GLU A 163 -4.35 -10.51 12.83
N LEU A 164 -3.65 -11.47 12.24
CA LEU A 164 -3.25 -11.46 10.82
C LEU A 164 -4.24 -12.29 10.00
N GLN A 165 -4.98 -11.64 9.11
CA GLN A 165 -5.89 -12.31 8.18
C GLN A 165 -5.22 -12.45 6.82
N GLU A 166 -4.94 -13.68 6.38
CA GLU A 166 -4.37 -13.91 5.04
C GLU A 166 -5.41 -13.58 3.96
N CYS A 167 -5.00 -12.77 2.98
CA CYS A 167 -5.83 -12.41 1.84
C CYS A 167 -5.69 -13.49 0.76
N ASN A 168 -6.82 -13.88 0.15
CA ASN A 168 -6.88 -14.83 -0.96
C ASN A 168 -6.64 -14.17 -2.32
#